data_AF-A0A1B6JZY8-F1
#
_entry.id   AF-A0A1B6JZY8-F1
#
_cell.length_a   1.000
_cell.length_b   1.000
_cell.length_c   1.000
_cell.angle_alpha   90.00
_cell.angle_beta   90.00
_cell.angle_gamma   90.00
#
_symmetry.space_group_name_H-M   'P 1'
#
loop_
_entity.id
_entity.type
_entity.pdbx_description
1 polymer ?
#
loop_
_entity_poly.entity_id
_entity_poly.type
_entity_poly.pdbx_seq_one_letter_code
_entity_poly.pdbx_strand_id
1 'polypeptide(L)'
;MVVYVNIINVIARNSTRHCLHKKCVFNVPSTFYLVNRNPCLFLSSYTWKDTHKCDDNRQYLKYISSTWIRKLSYERKEEVQNETTVLEIPESFKTLNSKQEQFLLSKLEDEARTTRPLTTEDWNSTIYSVLEMPGTINKENIYAVTLNVCCELKSLTLGKSFFNYLRSNKIQINRATYGNYLRLFYVCSDDCTDEDLEEIETTYRELLHLYPLLDSYTAEKAVCALSITKNWREYEKLFKNIKLFYSPTPFVYSVVIKTAFKHGDLDLGWSILKEIYLNGQYVPDEVFIFWLERGGKNKNELLTKLLDFFEKFNIMPSLRMSKVLKEHFENLGGLRKGTFVKISK
;
A
#
# COMPACT_ATOMS: atom_id res chain seq x y z
N MET A 1 8.27 4.06 21.13
CA MET A 1 7.12 4.90 21.58
C MET A 1 5.96 3.96 21.90
N VAL A 2 4.91 4.28 22.64
CA VAL A 2 3.73 3.38 22.81
C VAL A 2 2.50 4.25 22.71
N VAL A 3 1.51 3.83 21.96
CA VAL A 3 0.29 4.59 21.68
C VAL A 3 -0.82 4.01 22.53
N TYR A 4 -1.40 4.88 23.35
CA TYR A 4 -2.53 4.54 24.20
C TYR A 4 -3.78 5.14 23.57
N VAL A 5 -4.72 4.30 23.16
CA VAL A 5 -6.07 4.75 22.80
C VAL A 5 -6.99 4.36 23.94
N ASN A 6 -7.35 5.34 24.77
CA ASN A 6 -8.33 5.13 25.84
C ASN A 6 -9.74 5.24 25.27
N ILE A 7 -10.37 4.12 24.92
CA ILE A 7 -11.77 4.13 24.48
C ILE A 7 -12.65 4.23 25.73
N ILE A 8 -13.25 5.41 25.93
CA ILE A 8 -14.26 5.62 26.97
C ILE A 8 -15.64 5.40 26.35
N ASN A 9 -16.26 4.26 26.69
CA ASN A 9 -17.67 4.02 26.41
C ASN A 9 -18.49 4.50 27.61
N VAL A 10 -19.18 5.64 27.44
CA VAL A 10 -20.17 6.12 28.41
C VAL A 10 -21.50 5.47 28.07
N ILE A 11 -21.86 4.40 28.78
CA ILE A 11 -23.20 3.82 28.69
C ILE A 11 -24.09 4.59 29.66
N ALA A 12 -24.96 5.45 29.13
CA ALA A 12 -26.01 6.07 29.92
C ALA A 12 -27.15 5.04 30.10
N ARG A 13 -27.15 4.32 31.21
CA ARG A 13 -28.38 3.72 31.75
C ARG A 13 -28.84 4.57 32.92
N ASN A 14 -30.14 4.81 32.98
CA ASN A 14 -30.79 5.65 33.98
C ASN A 14 -30.21 5.40 35.38
N SER A 15 -29.79 6.52 35.99
CA SER A 15 -29.34 6.74 37.37
C SER A 15 -27.99 6.21 37.87
N THR A 16 -27.14 5.52 37.09
CA THR A 16 -25.73 5.29 37.50
C THR A 16 -24.77 5.28 36.30
N ARG A 17 -23.82 6.23 36.28
CA ARG A 17 -22.73 6.26 35.29
C ARG A 17 -21.67 5.24 35.70
N HIS A 18 -21.67 4.07 35.06
CA HIS A 18 -20.51 3.17 35.10
C HIS A 18 -19.64 3.39 33.86
N CYS A 19 -18.39 3.79 34.05
CA CYS A 19 -17.40 3.89 32.98
C CYS A 19 -16.73 2.53 32.81
N LEU A 20 -16.93 1.88 31.66
CA LEU A 20 -16.13 0.73 31.24
C LEU A 20 -14.91 1.25 30.48
N HIS A 21 -13.72 1.00 31.03
CA HIS A 21 -12.44 1.34 30.40
C HIS A 21 -11.92 0.13 29.63
N LYS A 22 -11.99 0.15 28.29
CA LYS A 22 -11.17 -0.76 27.46
C LYS A 22 -9.88 -0.01 27.12
N LYS A 23 -8.75 -0.45 27.68
CA LYS A 23 -7.43 0.13 27.45
C LYS A 23 -6.72 -0.67 26.37
N CYS A 24 -6.63 -0.13 25.16
CA CYS A 24 -5.80 -0.71 24.10
C CYS A 24 -4.40 -0.11 24.20
N VAL A 25 -3.38 -0.98 24.33
CA VAL A 25 -1.97 -0.58 24.48
C VAL A 25 -1.21 -1.09 23.26
N PHE A 26 -0.69 -0.17 22.44
CA PHE A 26 0.12 -0.53 21.28
C PHE A 26 1.55 -0.08 21.49
N ASN A 27 2.50 -1.02 21.52
CA ASN A 27 3.90 -0.62 21.47
C ASN A 27 4.22 -0.04 20.08
N VAL A 28 5.16 0.89 19.96
CA VAL A 28 5.67 1.46 18.69
C VAL A 28 7.20 1.28 18.72
N PRO A 29 7.82 0.78 17.63
CA PRO A 29 9.26 0.62 17.59
C PRO A 29 9.96 1.97 17.81
N SER A 30 10.98 1.99 18.66
CA SER A 30 11.93 3.10 18.76
C SER A 30 13.08 2.82 17.80
N THR A 31 13.32 3.74 16.85
CA THR A 31 14.57 3.76 16.07
C THR A 31 15.75 3.92 17.02
N PHE A 32 16.72 3.01 16.97
CA PHE A 32 17.94 3.09 17.78
C PHE A 32 19.17 3.07 16.86
N TYR A 33 20.11 3.96 17.17
CA TYR A 33 21.46 4.00 16.60
C TYR A 33 22.24 2.73 16.98
N LEU A 34 22.96 2.18 16.01
CA LEU A 34 23.98 1.15 16.23
C LEU A 34 25.19 1.76 16.92
N VAL A 35 25.43 1.42 18.19
CA VAL A 35 26.79 1.35 18.74
C VAL A 35 27.08 -0.10 19.06
N ASN A 36 28.10 -0.60 18.37
CA ASN A 36 28.59 -1.95 18.35
C ASN A 36 29.28 -2.30 19.69
N ARG A 37 28.85 -3.38 20.37
CA ARG A 37 29.69 -4.42 21.02
C ARG A 37 28.83 -5.40 21.86
N ASN A 38 28.74 -6.62 21.32
CA ASN A 38 28.65 -7.97 21.91
C ASN A 38 27.90 -8.30 23.24
N PRO A 39 27.43 -9.57 23.38
CA PRO A 39 26.21 -9.91 24.11
C PRO A 39 26.47 -10.46 25.52
N CYS A 40 25.62 -10.10 26.47
CA CYS A 40 25.39 -10.89 27.67
C CYS A 40 23.92 -11.25 27.79
N LEU A 41 23.68 -12.56 27.82
CA LEU A 41 22.43 -13.21 28.21
C LEU A 41 22.08 -12.80 29.64
N PHE A 42 20.84 -12.36 29.86
CA PHE A 42 20.21 -12.42 31.18
C PHE A 42 18.78 -12.93 31.01
N LEU A 43 18.55 -14.16 31.48
CA LEU A 43 17.25 -14.59 31.97
C LEU A 43 17.00 -13.87 33.29
N SER A 44 15.87 -13.19 33.44
CA SER A 44 15.29 -12.96 34.76
C SER A 44 13.84 -13.43 34.77
N SER A 45 13.61 -14.48 35.53
CA SER A 45 12.29 -14.94 35.95
C SER A 45 11.83 -14.04 37.09
N TYR A 46 10.67 -13.39 36.95
CA TYR A 46 9.97 -12.79 38.09
C TYR A 46 8.99 -13.81 38.66
N THR A 47 9.22 -14.19 39.91
CA THR A 47 8.28 -14.93 40.74
C THR A 47 7.29 -13.94 41.37
N TRP A 48 6.00 -14.12 41.09
CA TRP A 48 4.94 -13.50 41.88
C TRP A 48 4.73 -14.31 43.16
N LYS A 49 4.79 -13.62 44.31
CA LYS A 49 4.33 -14.14 45.59
C LYS A 49 2.84 -13.83 45.71
N ASP A 50 1.99 -14.82 45.48
CA ASP A 50 0.62 -14.82 45.97
C ASP A 50 0.53 -15.66 47.23
N THR A 51 0.10 -15.03 48.32
CA THR A 51 -0.28 -15.69 49.57
C THR A 51 -1.60 -16.44 49.37
N HIS A 52 -1.54 -17.75 49.62
CA HIS A 52 -2.63 -18.72 49.58
C HIS A 52 -3.93 -18.30 50.28
N LYS A 53 -5.07 -18.60 49.62
CA LYS A 53 -6.06 -19.59 50.12
C LYS A 53 -7.12 -19.90 49.05
N CYS A 54 -7.06 -21.10 48.46
CA CYS A 54 -8.23 -21.94 48.19
C CYS A 54 -7.78 -23.33 47.76
N ASP A 55 -8.47 -24.32 48.34
CA ASP A 55 -8.29 -25.75 48.18
C ASP A 55 -8.66 -26.26 46.78
N ASP A 56 -8.01 -27.38 46.44
CA ASP A 56 -8.39 -28.44 45.51
C ASP A 56 -9.30 -28.12 44.32
N ASN A 57 -8.72 -28.28 43.12
CA ASN A 57 -9.12 -29.43 42.30
C ASN A 57 -8.11 -29.73 41.19
N ARG A 58 -7.56 -30.94 41.26
CA ARG A 58 -6.89 -31.62 40.14
C ARG A 58 -7.93 -32.00 39.10
N GLN A 59 -7.67 -31.63 37.85
CA GLN A 59 -7.72 -32.47 36.64
C GLN A 59 -7.98 -31.56 35.44
N TYR A 60 -6.98 -31.36 34.59
CA TYR A 60 -7.04 -31.70 33.17
C TYR A 60 -5.67 -31.39 32.55
N LEU A 61 -4.96 -32.46 32.24
CA LEU A 61 -3.71 -32.49 31.50
C LEU A 61 -4.07 -32.75 30.03
N LYS A 62 -3.45 -31.99 29.12
CA LYS A 62 -2.90 -32.39 27.81
C LYS A 62 -3.30 -31.47 26.63
N TYR A 63 -2.27 -31.23 25.81
CA TYR A 63 -2.22 -30.58 24.50
C TYR A 63 -2.16 -29.05 24.45
N ILE A 64 -0.95 -28.53 24.70
CA ILE A 64 -0.40 -27.49 23.82
C ILE A 64 1.04 -27.88 23.49
N SER A 65 1.26 -28.37 22.27
CA SER A 65 2.59 -28.61 21.74
C SER A 65 3.28 -27.27 21.49
N SER A 66 4.38 -27.05 22.18
CA SER A 66 5.37 -26.02 21.94
C SER A 66 5.99 -26.18 20.55
N THR A 67 5.67 -25.28 19.61
CA THR A 67 6.55 -24.88 18.49
C THR A 67 5.91 -23.68 17.77
N TRP A 68 6.74 -22.84 17.13
CA TRP A 68 6.45 -21.57 16.45
C TRP A 68 6.67 -20.29 17.28
N ILE A 69 7.91 -20.11 17.76
CA ILE A 69 8.47 -18.77 17.95
C ILE A 69 9.34 -18.48 16.73
N ARG A 70 8.80 -17.79 15.73
CA ARG A 70 9.58 -17.25 14.59
C ARG A 70 10.13 -15.89 15.00
N LYS A 71 11.45 -15.81 15.12
CA LYS A 71 12.21 -14.59 15.38
C LYS A 71 12.25 -13.77 14.08
N LEU A 72 11.46 -12.69 14.01
CA LEU A 72 11.58 -11.69 12.93
C LEU A 72 12.41 -10.52 13.47
N SER A 73 13.71 -10.51 13.19
CA SER A 73 14.55 -9.32 13.28
C SER A 73 14.53 -8.62 11.92
N TYR A 74 13.82 -7.51 11.84
CA TYR A 74 13.84 -6.63 10.67
C TYR A 74 14.49 -5.31 11.11
N GLU A 75 15.69 -5.04 10.60
CA GLU A 75 16.37 -3.75 10.77
C GLU A 75 15.99 -2.84 9.61
N ARG A 76 15.22 -1.78 9.88
CA ARG A 76 14.93 -0.72 8.90
C ARG A 76 15.79 0.49 9.21
N LYS A 77 16.54 0.98 8.22
CA LYS A 77 17.09 2.34 8.18
C LYS A 77 16.06 3.22 7.47
N GLU A 78 15.62 4.30 8.10
CA GLU A 78 14.81 5.34 7.44
C GLU A 78 15.54 6.68 7.58
N GLU A 79 15.74 7.34 6.43
CA GLU A 79 16.11 8.75 6.33
C GLU A 79 14.83 9.61 6.38
N VAL A 80 14.95 10.78 6.99
CA VAL A 80 13.84 11.71 7.22
C VAL A 80 13.72 12.68 6.04
N GLN A 81 12.57 12.70 5.37
CA GLN A 81 12.17 13.79 4.47
C GLN A 81 10.78 14.34 4.88
N ASN A 82 10.58 15.65 4.70
CA ASN A 82 9.38 16.38 5.08
C ASN A 82 8.25 16.15 4.05
N GLU A 83 7.08 15.69 4.51
CA GLU A 83 5.92 15.34 3.67
C GLU A 83 5.03 16.55 3.33
N THR A 84 4.82 16.76 2.03
CA THR A 84 3.59 17.35 1.47
C THR A 84 2.77 16.20 0.90
N THR A 85 1.46 16.18 1.16
CA THR A 85 0.58 15.05 0.82
C THR A 85 0.39 14.90 -0.70
N VAL A 86 1.24 14.09 -1.32
CA VAL A 86 1.08 13.55 -2.67
C VAL A 86 1.02 12.03 -2.52
N LEU A 87 0.13 11.36 -3.27
CA LEU A 87 0.12 9.90 -3.41
C LEU A 87 1.55 9.40 -3.69
N GLU A 88 2.21 8.85 -2.67
CA GLU A 88 3.56 8.31 -2.79
C GLU A 88 3.51 7.09 -3.71
N ILE A 89 4.15 7.22 -4.86
CA ILE A 89 4.43 6.10 -5.74
C ILE A 89 5.39 5.20 -4.97
N PRO A 90 5.09 3.90 -4.77
CA PRO A 90 5.95 3.02 -3.98
C PRO A 90 7.37 2.99 -4.52
N GLU A 91 8.37 3.02 -3.63
CA GLU A 91 9.81 2.88 -3.92
C GLU A 91 10.16 1.63 -4.76
N SER A 92 9.25 0.65 -4.88
CA SER A 92 9.44 -0.52 -5.76
C SER A 92 9.49 -0.18 -7.25
N PHE A 93 9.11 1.04 -7.64
CA PHE A 93 9.31 1.56 -8.98
C PHE A 93 10.55 2.47 -8.95
N LYS A 94 11.66 1.97 -9.50
CA LYS A 94 12.96 2.65 -9.53
C LYS A 94 12.80 4.14 -9.88
N THR A 95 13.39 5.00 -9.06
CA THR A 95 13.64 6.41 -9.41
C THR A 95 14.46 6.47 -10.70
N LEU A 96 14.18 7.47 -11.55
CA LEU A 96 14.97 7.73 -12.75
C LEU A 96 16.42 8.03 -12.37
N ASN A 97 17.32 7.12 -12.71
CA ASN A 97 18.69 7.15 -12.23
C ASN A 97 19.70 7.36 -13.36
N SER A 98 19.29 7.20 -14.61
CA SER A 98 20.16 7.41 -15.77
C SER A 98 20.06 8.82 -16.34
N LYS A 99 21.15 9.31 -16.94
CA LYS A 99 21.16 10.59 -17.67
C LYS A 99 20.14 10.62 -18.82
N GLN A 100 19.90 9.47 -19.45
CA GLN A 100 18.90 9.33 -20.52
C GLN A 100 17.48 9.52 -19.99
N GLU A 101 17.16 8.93 -18.85
CA GLU A 101 15.87 9.09 -18.18
C GLU A 101 15.63 10.53 -17.73
N GLN A 102 16.65 11.18 -17.13
CA GLN A 102 16.56 12.58 -16.73
C GLN A 102 16.37 13.53 -17.92
N PHE A 103 17.07 13.27 -19.03
CA PHE A 103 16.88 14.01 -20.28
C PHE A 103 15.45 13.83 -20.82
N LEU A 104 14.96 12.59 -20.86
CA LEU A 104 13.60 12.30 -21.32
C LEU A 104 12.54 12.95 -20.41
N LEU A 105 12.72 12.89 -19.09
CA LEU A 105 11.87 13.57 -18.12
C LEU A 105 11.84 15.08 -18.40
N SER A 106 12.99 15.74 -18.43
CA SER A 106 13.08 17.18 -18.69
C SER A 106 12.41 17.58 -20.00
N LYS A 107 12.63 16.80 -21.07
CA LYS A 107 12.02 17.09 -22.38
C LYS A 107 10.50 16.94 -22.36
N LEU A 108 9.98 15.92 -21.68
CA LEU A 108 8.54 15.68 -21.58
C LEU A 108 7.84 16.56 -20.54
N GLU A 109 8.55 17.07 -19.53
CA GLU A 109 8.01 18.07 -18.59
C GLU A 109 7.59 19.36 -19.30
N ASP A 110 8.41 19.83 -20.23
CA ASP A 110 8.09 21.02 -21.02
C ASP A 110 6.83 20.79 -21.86
N GLU A 111 6.73 19.63 -22.50
CA GLU A 111 5.57 19.27 -23.31
C GLU A 111 4.32 19.04 -22.48
N ALA A 112 4.44 18.49 -21.27
CA ALA A 112 3.32 18.29 -20.34
C ALA A 112 2.66 19.60 -19.93
N ARG A 113 3.43 20.70 -19.92
CA ARG A 113 2.94 22.06 -19.65
C ARG A 113 2.20 22.66 -20.84
N THR A 114 2.41 22.13 -22.04
CA THR A 114 1.69 22.59 -23.24
C THR A 114 0.41 21.77 -23.43
N THR A 115 -0.65 22.40 -23.94
CA THR A 115 -1.90 21.70 -24.25
C THR A 115 -1.90 21.05 -25.64
N ARG A 116 -0.80 21.15 -26.39
CA ARG A 116 -0.72 20.63 -27.75
C ARG A 116 -0.28 19.16 -27.71
N PRO A 117 -0.98 18.25 -28.40
CA PRO A 117 -0.51 16.87 -28.54
C PRO A 117 0.75 16.82 -29.41
N LEU A 118 1.75 16.06 -28.96
CA LEU A 118 2.96 15.77 -29.71
C LEU A 118 2.64 15.04 -31.02
N THR A 119 3.30 15.45 -32.10
CA THR A 119 3.19 14.84 -33.43
C THR A 119 4.07 13.60 -33.55
N THR A 120 3.89 12.84 -34.63
CA THR A 120 4.75 11.70 -34.98
C THR A 120 6.22 12.12 -35.09
N GLU A 121 6.49 13.28 -35.68
CA GLU A 121 7.82 13.85 -35.84
C GLU A 121 8.43 14.22 -34.47
N ASP A 122 7.63 14.80 -33.56
CA ASP A 122 8.09 15.16 -32.22
C ASP A 122 8.48 13.92 -31.40
N TRP A 123 7.67 12.86 -31.49
CA TRP A 123 7.96 11.58 -30.84
C TRP A 123 9.21 10.91 -31.42
N ASN A 124 9.34 10.87 -32.75
CA ASN A 124 10.53 10.35 -33.43
C ASN A 124 11.79 11.10 -33.00
N SER A 125 11.75 12.43 -33.00
CA SER A 125 12.85 13.30 -32.58
C SER A 125 13.25 13.03 -31.12
N THR A 126 12.26 12.90 -30.23
CA THR A 126 12.47 12.61 -28.81
C THR A 126 13.11 11.24 -28.60
N ILE A 127 12.56 10.19 -29.21
CA ILE A 127 13.10 8.83 -29.14
C ILE A 127 14.53 8.78 -29.67
N TYR A 128 14.78 9.37 -30.84
CA TYR A 128 16.10 9.40 -31.46
C TYR A 128 17.14 10.09 -30.56
N SER A 129 16.77 11.26 -30.02
CA SER A 129 17.66 12.02 -29.13
C SER A 129 18.09 11.21 -27.90
N VAL A 130 17.18 10.41 -27.31
CA VAL A 130 17.49 9.55 -26.16
C VAL A 130 18.38 8.38 -26.55
N LEU A 131 18.16 7.78 -27.72
CA LEU A 131 18.93 6.62 -28.19
C LEU A 131 20.37 6.97 -28.61
N GLU A 132 20.61 8.20 -29.07
CA GLU A 132 21.97 8.69 -29.37
C GLU A 132 22.82 8.95 -28.12
N MET A 133 22.18 9.13 -26.97
CA MET A 133 22.89 9.31 -25.72
C MET A 133 23.45 7.96 -25.22
N PRO A 134 24.69 7.91 -24.69
CA PRO A 134 25.23 6.70 -24.09
C PRO A 134 24.48 6.35 -22.80
N GLY A 135 24.05 5.09 -22.66
CA GLY A 135 23.44 4.58 -21.44
C GLY A 135 22.73 3.23 -21.60
N THR A 136 21.76 2.97 -20.72
CA THR A 136 21.03 1.70 -20.63
C THR A 136 19.69 1.69 -21.38
N ILE A 137 19.18 2.84 -21.78
CA ILE A 137 18.01 2.92 -22.65
C ILE A 137 18.44 2.57 -24.08
N ASN A 138 17.74 1.62 -24.69
CA ASN A 138 17.98 1.13 -26.04
C ASN A 138 16.64 0.92 -26.77
N LYS A 139 16.71 0.45 -28.03
CA LYS A 139 15.51 0.25 -28.88
C LYS A 139 14.50 -0.74 -28.31
N GLU A 140 14.93 -1.66 -27.45
CA GLU A 140 14.05 -2.70 -26.88
C GLU A 140 13.25 -2.20 -25.67
N ASN A 141 13.78 -1.22 -24.92
CA ASN A 141 13.18 -0.76 -23.66
C ASN A 141 12.66 0.69 -23.69
N ILE A 142 13.05 1.50 -24.68
CA ILE A 142 12.74 2.93 -24.70
C ILE A 142 11.24 3.23 -24.58
N TYR A 143 10.37 2.46 -25.24
CA TYR A 143 8.93 2.70 -25.16
C TYR A 143 8.35 2.44 -23.76
N ALA A 144 8.84 1.41 -23.08
CA ALA A 144 8.45 1.15 -21.70
C ALA A 144 8.97 2.26 -20.77
N VAL A 145 10.21 2.73 -20.97
CA VAL A 145 10.78 3.82 -20.17
C VAL A 145 10.03 5.12 -20.39
N THR A 146 9.69 5.48 -21.62
CA THR A 146 8.91 6.69 -21.93
C THR A 146 7.56 6.69 -21.20
N LEU A 147 6.82 5.59 -21.21
CA LEU A 147 5.57 5.51 -20.44
C LEU A 147 5.77 5.54 -18.93
N ASN A 148 6.90 5.02 -18.43
CA ASN A 148 7.23 5.15 -17.01
C ASN A 148 7.48 6.62 -16.65
N VAL A 149 8.18 7.37 -17.50
CA VAL A 149 8.35 8.83 -17.35
C VAL A 149 6.99 9.53 -17.37
N CYS A 150 6.07 9.16 -18.27
CA CYS A 150 4.70 9.71 -18.24
C CYS A 150 3.95 9.41 -16.93
N CYS A 151 4.18 8.24 -16.30
CA CYS A 151 3.62 7.91 -14.98
C CYS A 151 4.17 8.84 -13.89
N GLU A 152 5.48 9.13 -13.92
CA GLU A 152 6.11 10.03 -12.95
C GLU A 152 5.63 11.47 -13.11
N LEU A 153 5.42 11.91 -14.35
CA LEU A 153 4.82 13.20 -14.67
C LEU A 153 3.31 13.26 -14.38
N LYS A 154 2.68 12.12 -14.08
CA LYS A 154 1.23 11.97 -13.94
C LYS A 154 0.46 12.59 -15.11
N SER A 155 1.00 12.47 -16.33
CA SER A 155 0.39 13.05 -17.52
C SER A 155 -0.30 11.97 -18.36
N LEU A 156 -1.60 11.78 -18.10
CA LEU A 156 -2.43 10.85 -18.86
C LEU A 156 -2.44 11.22 -20.36
N THR A 157 -2.62 12.50 -20.67
CA THR A 157 -2.63 13.02 -22.05
C THR A 157 -1.36 12.68 -22.82
N LEU A 158 -0.17 12.88 -22.24
CA LEU A 158 1.09 12.54 -22.89
C LEU A 158 1.22 11.04 -23.11
N GLY A 159 0.92 10.23 -22.09
CA GLY A 159 1.01 8.78 -22.24
C GLY A 159 0.04 8.20 -23.26
N LYS A 160 -1.20 8.73 -23.34
CA LYS A 160 -2.18 8.39 -24.38
C LYS A 160 -1.68 8.79 -25.76
N SER A 161 -1.15 10.01 -25.91
CA SER A 161 -0.54 10.47 -27.17
C SER A 161 0.59 9.54 -27.62
N PHE A 162 1.48 9.17 -26.70
CA PHE A 162 2.59 8.27 -26.98
C PHE A 162 2.11 6.87 -27.39
N PHE A 163 1.16 6.30 -26.65
CA PHE A 163 0.63 4.97 -26.96
C PHE A 163 -0.10 4.94 -28.32
N ASN A 164 -0.85 5.99 -28.62
CA ASN A 164 -1.49 6.17 -29.93
C ASN A 164 -0.48 6.35 -31.06
N TYR A 165 0.62 7.05 -30.82
CA TYR A 165 1.75 7.11 -31.75
C TYR A 165 2.30 5.71 -32.06
N LEU A 166 2.50 4.86 -31.05
CA LEU A 166 2.96 3.48 -31.26
C LEU A 166 1.98 2.66 -32.11
N ARG A 167 0.68 2.72 -31.77
CA ARG A 167 -0.39 2.03 -32.52
C ARG A 167 -0.48 2.52 -33.97
N SER A 168 -0.50 3.83 -34.18
CA SER A 168 -0.68 4.44 -35.51
C SER A 168 0.48 4.14 -36.45
N ASN A 169 1.70 4.05 -35.92
CA ASN A 169 2.90 3.70 -36.68
C ASN A 169 3.13 2.18 -36.75
N LYS A 170 2.19 1.36 -36.25
CA LYS A 170 2.27 -0.10 -36.24
C LYS A 170 3.57 -0.62 -35.59
N ILE A 171 4.05 0.10 -34.58
CA ILE A 171 5.24 -0.29 -33.81
C ILE A 171 4.85 -1.47 -32.92
N GLN A 172 5.69 -2.50 -32.88
CA GLN A 172 5.46 -3.66 -32.00
C GLN A 172 5.58 -3.25 -30.52
N ILE A 173 4.45 -3.26 -29.82
CA ILE A 173 4.37 -2.91 -28.40
C ILE A 173 4.69 -4.14 -27.55
N ASN A 174 5.70 -4.03 -26.67
CA ASN A 174 6.08 -5.12 -25.78
C ASN A 174 5.24 -5.14 -24.47
N ARG A 175 5.32 -6.25 -23.72
CA ARG A 175 4.61 -6.44 -22.44
C ARG A 175 4.83 -5.33 -21.43
N ALA A 176 6.07 -4.88 -21.27
CA ALA A 176 6.43 -3.85 -20.30
C ALA A 176 5.80 -2.50 -20.67
N THR A 177 5.74 -2.17 -21.96
CA THR A 177 5.06 -0.98 -22.49
C THR A 177 3.56 -1.03 -22.20
N TYR A 178 2.87 -2.16 -22.48
CA TYR A 178 1.47 -2.34 -22.09
C TYR A 178 1.26 -2.18 -20.58
N GLY A 179 2.11 -2.83 -19.77
CA GLY A 179 2.03 -2.74 -18.31
C GLY A 179 2.18 -1.29 -17.82
N ASN A 180 3.13 -0.52 -18.35
CA ASN A 180 3.28 0.88 -17.97
C ASN A 180 2.13 1.76 -18.45
N TYR A 181 1.55 1.48 -19.61
CA TYR A 181 0.37 2.19 -20.08
C TYR A 181 -0.84 1.94 -19.17
N LEU A 182 -1.09 0.68 -18.80
CA LEU A 182 -2.15 0.33 -17.84
C LEU A 182 -1.91 0.99 -16.47
N ARG A 183 -0.66 0.97 -15.98
CA ARG A 183 -0.30 1.64 -14.72
C ARG A 183 -0.57 3.14 -14.76
N LEU A 184 -0.38 3.80 -15.90
CA LEU A 184 -0.60 5.24 -16.03
C LEU A 184 -2.03 5.63 -15.66
N PHE A 185 -3.03 4.88 -16.13
CA PHE A 185 -4.43 5.13 -15.76
C PHE A 185 -4.66 5.03 -14.26
N TYR A 186 -4.03 4.08 -13.57
CA TYR A 186 -4.15 3.97 -12.12
C TYR A 186 -3.49 5.16 -11.40
N VAL A 187 -2.32 5.62 -11.87
CA VAL A 187 -1.62 6.76 -11.29
C VAL A 187 -2.37 8.08 -11.52
N CYS A 188 -3.06 8.20 -12.66
CA CYS A 188 -3.87 9.34 -13.05
C CYS A 188 -5.38 9.07 -12.85
N SER A 189 -5.75 8.24 -11.86
CA SER A 189 -7.14 7.78 -11.70
C SER A 189 -8.14 8.92 -11.48
N ASP A 190 -7.68 10.03 -10.90
CA ASP A 190 -8.52 11.20 -10.62
C ASP A 190 -8.85 11.99 -11.90
N ASP A 191 -8.06 11.82 -12.97
CA ASP A 191 -8.23 12.50 -14.25
C ASP A 191 -8.91 11.62 -15.32
N CYS A 192 -9.20 10.35 -15.01
CA CYS A 192 -9.75 9.40 -15.98
C CYS A 192 -11.22 9.68 -16.30
N THR A 193 -11.56 9.68 -17.59
CA THR A 193 -12.95 9.72 -18.08
C THR A 193 -13.56 8.31 -18.20
N ASP A 194 -14.86 8.20 -18.50
CA ASP A 194 -15.48 6.90 -18.77
C ASP A 194 -14.84 6.20 -19.99
N GLU A 195 -14.44 6.97 -21.02
CA GLU A 195 -13.71 6.44 -22.18
C GLU A 195 -12.34 5.87 -21.80
N ASP A 196 -11.65 6.50 -20.83
CA ASP A 196 -10.39 5.98 -20.31
C ASP A 196 -10.58 4.62 -19.62
N LEU A 197 -11.68 4.44 -18.89
CA LEU A 197 -11.99 3.16 -18.24
C LEU A 197 -12.27 2.05 -19.26
N GLU A 198 -12.95 2.37 -20.37
CA GLU A 198 -13.16 1.44 -21.49
C GLU A 198 -11.84 1.12 -22.23
N GLU A 199 -10.95 2.11 -22.34
CA GLU A 199 -9.63 1.93 -22.93
C GLU A 199 -8.75 0.98 -22.09
N ILE A 200 -8.83 1.04 -20.76
CA ILE A 200 -8.15 0.07 -19.87
C ILE A 200 -8.58 -1.36 -20.19
N GLU A 201 -9.88 -1.62 -20.29
CA GLU A 201 -10.40 -2.95 -20.56
C GLU A 201 -9.98 -3.46 -21.94
N THR A 202 -10.08 -2.60 -22.95
CA THR A 202 -9.68 -2.93 -24.32
C THR A 202 -8.19 -3.24 -24.40
N THR A 203 -7.35 -2.39 -23.80
CA THR A 203 -5.90 -2.55 -23.74
C THR A 203 -5.50 -3.80 -22.96
N TYR A 204 -6.20 -4.13 -21.88
CA TYR A 204 -5.96 -5.35 -21.11
C TYR A 204 -6.27 -6.62 -21.91
N ARG A 205 -7.40 -6.64 -22.66
CA ARG A 205 -7.74 -7.76 -23.54
C ARG A 205 -6.73 -7.92 -24.67
N GLU A 206 -6.29 -6.81 -25.27
CA GLU A 206 -5.22 -6.80 -26.29
C GLU A 206 -3.91 -7.38 -25.72
N LEU A 207 -3.50 -6.95 -24.53
CA LEU A 207 -2.34 -7.47 -23.82
C LEU A 207 -2.43 -9.00 -23.62
N LEU A 208 -3.57 -9.51 -23.14
CA LEU A 208 -3.75 -10.95 -22.94
C LEU A 208 -3.80 -11.75 -24.26
N HIS A 209 -4.35 -11.17 -25.32
CA HIS A 209 -4.36 -11.80 -26.64
C HIS A 209 -2.94 -11.97 -27.19
N LEU A 210 -2.09 -10.95 -27.05
CA LEU A 210 -0.69 -10.99 -27.51
C LEU A 210 0.20 -11.78 -26.55
N TYR A 211 -0.10 -11.76 -25.25
CA TYR A 211 0.71 -12.35 -24.20
C TYR A 211 -0.16 -13.09 -23.18
N PRO A 212 -0.55 -14.36 -23.48
CA PRO A 212 -1.43 -15.14 -22.60
C PRO A 212 -0.86 -15.39 -21.20
N LEU A 213 0.48 -15.32 -21.07
CA LEU A 213 1.20 -15.44 -19.80
C LEU A 213 1.92 -14.12 -19.50
N LEU A 214 1.45 -13.46 -18.44
CA LEU A 214 2.04 -12.22 -17.95
C LEU A 214 3.10 -12.54 -16.89
N ASP A 215 4.23 -11.84 -16.96
CA ASP A 215 5.18 -11.80 -15.85
C ASP A 215 4.57 -11.05 -14.64
N SER A 216 5.15 -11.24 -13.46
CA SER A 216 4.64 -10.64 -12.22
C SER A 216 4.48 -9.13 -12.31
N TYR A 217 5.46 -8.41 -12.86
CA TYR A 217 5.42 -6.95 -12.93
C TYR A 217 4.31 -6.44 -13.84
N THR A 218 4.16 -7.04 -15.02
CA THR A 218 3.09 -6.66 -15.96
C THR A 218 1.72 -7.00 -15.38
N ALA A 219 1.57 -8.17 -14.75
CA ALA A 219 0.32 -8.60 -14.16
C ALA A 219 -0.10 -7.70 -12.99
N GLU A 220 0.84 -7.30 -12.12
CA GLU A 220 0.58 -6.34 -11.03
C GLU A 220 0.07 -4.99 -11.54
N LYS A 221 0.68 -4.45 -12.60
CA LYS A 221 0.22 -3.19 -13.21
C LYS A 221 -1.18 -3.29 -13.81
N ALA A 222 -1.49 -4.42 -14.45
CA ALA A 222 -2.82 -4.72 -14.96
C ALA A 222 -3.85 -4.83 -13.83
N VAL A 223 -3.51 -5.47 -12.70
CA VAL A 223 -4.38 -5.50 -11.50
C VAL A 223 -4.69 -4.08 -11.03
N CYS A 224 -3.68 -3.21 -10.95
CA CYS A 224 -3.90 -1.82 -10.55
C CYS A 224 -4.84 -1.09 -11.51
N ALA A 225 -4.64 -1.21 -12.82
CA ALA A 225 -5.50 -0.56 -13.81
C ALA A 225 -6.95 -1.06 -13.75
N LEU A 226 -7.15 -2.38 -13.68
CA LEU A 226 -8.49 -2.97 -13.58
C LEU A 226 -9.20 -2.59 -12.26
N SER A 227 -8.45 -2.28 -11.20
CA SER A 227 -9.03 -1.92 -9.91
C SER A 227 -9.82 -0.62 -9.89
N ILE A 228 -9.70 0.22 -10.94
CA ILE A 228 -10.45 1.47 -11.09
C ILE A 228 -11.61 1.37 -12.11
N THR A 229 -11.76 0.24 -12.81
CA THR A 229 -12.84 0.04 -13.78
C THR A 229 -14.12 -0.49 -13.15
N LYS A 230 -15.23 -0.48 -13.90
CA LYS A 230 -16.51 -1.07 -13.48
C LYS A 230 -16.40 -2.61 -13.34
N ASN A 231 -15.54 -3.23 -14.14
CA ASN A 231 -15.26 -4.67 -14.14
C ASN A 231 -14.12 -5.06 -13.20
N TRP A 232 -13.96 -4.37 -12.07
CA TRP A 232 -12.87 -4.60 -11.12
C TRP A 232 -12.74 -6.08 -10.69
N ARG A 233 -13.83 -6.86 -10.63
CA ARG A 233 -13.74 -8.29 -10.28
C ARG A 233 -12.88 -9.11 -11.25
N GLU A 234 -12.64 -8.65 -12.48
CA GLU A 234 -11.69 -9.31 -13.39
C GLU A 234 -10.27 -9.34 -12.83
N TYR A 235 -9.85 -8.32 -12.05
CA TYR A 235 -8.54 -8.35 -11.41
C TYR A 235 -8.46 -9.48 -10.39
N GLU A 236 -9.56 -9.95 -9.77
CA GLU A 236 -9.50 -10.99 -8.75
C GLU A 236 -8.95 -12.30 -9.32
N LYS A 237 -9.38 -12.66 -10.54
CA LYS A 237 -8.87 -13.83 -11.25
C LYS A 237 -7.39 -13.66 -11.56
N LEU A 238 -6.99 -12.49 -12.07
CA LEU A 238 -5.59 -12.19 -12.38
C LEU A 238 -4.73 -12.22 -11.11
N PHE A 239 -5.18 -11.57 -10.03
CA PHE A 239 -4.51 -11.50 -8.74
C PHE A 239 -4.36 -12.88 -8.12
N LYS A 240 -5.39 -13.72 -8.17
CA LYS A 240 -5.30 -15.12 -7.75
C LYS A 240 -4.25 -15.87 -8.55
N ASN A 241 -4.19 -15.67 -9.87
CA ASN A 241 -3.18 -16.30 -10.72
C ASN A 241 -1.77 -15.81 -10.40
N ILE A 242 -1.57 -14.51 -10.15
CA ILE A 242 -0.27 -13.96 -9.72
C ILE A 242 0.19 -14.67 -8.46
N LYS A 243 -0.69 -14.83 -7.46
CA LYS A 243 -0.39 -15.50 -6.19
C LYS A 243 0.02 -16.98 -6.32
N LEU A 244 -0.31 -17.65 -7.43
CA LEU A 244 0.11 -19.04 -7.66
C LEU A 244 1.60 -19.15 -8.01
N PHE A 245 2.16 -18.13 -8.66
CA PHE A 245 3.52 -18.18 -9.21
C PHE A 245 4.47 -17.20 -8.51
N TYR A 246 3.95 -16.12 -7.94
CA TYR A 246 4.71 -15.01 -7.38
C TYR A 246 4.04 -14.48 -6.10
N SER A 247 4.81 -13.78 -5.28
CA SER A 247 4.27 -13.06 -4.12
C SER A 247 3.97 -11.61 -4.54
N PRO A 248 2.70 -11.17 -4.57
CA PRO A 248 2.39 -9.80 -4.94
C PRO A 248 3.06 -8.79 -4.02
N THR A 249 3.37 -7.62 -4.55
CA THR A 249 3.92 -6.52 -3.76
C THR A 249 2.90 -5.99 -2.73
N PRO A 250 3.36 -5.48 -1.56
CA PRO A 250 2.47 -4.86 -0.58
C PRO A 250 1.60 -3.74 -1.17
N PHE A 251 2.11 -3.04 -2.18
CA PHE A 251 1.36 -2.04 -2.92
C PHE A 251 0.14 -2.64 -3.61
N VAL A 252 0.30 -3.71 -4.38
CA VAL A 252 -0.82 -4.34 -5.11
C VAL A 252 -1.85 -4.93 -4.15
N TYR A 253 -1.41 -5.54 -3.04
CA TYR A 253 -2.33 -5.91 -1.97
C TYR A 253 -3.14 -4.71 -1.47
N SER A 254 -2.48 -3.57 -1.25
CA SER A 254 -3.14 -2.35 -0.79
C SER A 254 -4.17 -1.84 -1.79
N VAL A 255 -3.86 -1.90 -3.09
CA VAL A 255 -4.82 -1.56 -4.15
C VAL A 255 -6.05 -2.44 -4.07
N VAL A 256 -5.87 -3.76 -4.07
CA VAL A 256 -6.96 -4.73 -4.05
C VAL A 256 -7.83 -4.59 -2.78
N ILE A 257 -7.22 -4.43 -1.61
CA ILE A 257 -7.94 -4.25 -0.34
C ILE A 257 -8.78 -2.96 -0.38
N LYS A 258 -8.17 -1.84 -0.82
CA LYS A 258 -8.89 -0.56 -0.92
C LYS A 258 -10.02 -0.63 -1.94
N THR A 259 -9.83 -1.30 -3.07
CA THR A 259 -10.90 -1.49 -4.06
C THR A 259 -12.05 -2.33 -3.52
N ALA A 260 -11.77 -3.45 -2.84
CA ALA A 260 -12.81 -4.24 -2.19
C ALA A 260 -13.61 -3.40 -1.18
N PHE A 261 -12.92 -2.63 -0.33
CA PHE A 261 -13.57 -1.69 0.59
C PHE A 261 -14.34 -0.58 -0.12
N LYS A 262 -13.85 -0.01 -1.22
CA LYS A 262 -14.53 1.02 -2.03
C LYS A 262 -15.88 0.50 -2.54
N HIS A 263 -15.92 -0.73 -3.03
CA HIS A 263 -17.12 -1.38 -3.56
C HIS A 263 -18.01 -2.05 -2.50
N GLY A 264 -17.67 -1.92 -1.21
CA GLY A 264 -18.47 -2.45 -0.11
C GLY A 264 -18.32 -3.96 0.14
N ASP A 265 -17.39 -4.63 -0.56
CA ASP A 265 -17.05 -6.03 -0.32
C ASP A 265 -16.09 -6.14 0.87
N LEU A 266 -16.63 -5.94 2.07
CA LEU A 266 -15.84 -5.84 3.28
C LEU A 266 -15.17 -7.16 3.62
N ASP A 267 -15.86 -8.28 3.42
CA ASP A 267 -15.33 -9.61 3.72
C ASP A 267 -14.11 -9.92 2.86
N LEU A 268 -14.16 -9.61 1.56
CA LEU A 268 -13.00 -9.73 0.68
C LEU A 268 -11.84 -8.86 1.17
N GLY A 269 -12.09 -7.57 1.42
CA GLY A 269 -11.04 -6.65 1.87
C GLY A 269 -10.35 -7.09 3.18
N TRP A 270 -11.13 -7.53 4.18
CA TRP A 270 -10.61 -8.05 5.44
C TRP A 270 -9.89 -9.39 5.27
N SER A 271 -10.36 -10.25 4.37
CA SER A 271 -9.71 -11.54 4.09
C SER A 271 -8.33 -11.35 3.47
N ILE A 272 -8.19 -10.44 2.51
CA ILE A 272 -6.93 -10.13 1.82
C ILE A 272 -5.98 -9.39 2.77
N LEU A 273 -6.50 -8.50 3.61
CA LEU A 273 -5.73 -7.83 4.66
C LEU A 273 -5.14 -8.83 5.68
N LYS A 274 -5.92 -9.84 6.07
CA LYS A 274 -5.43 -10.95 6.89
C LYS A 274 -4.37 -11.77 6.15
N GLU A 275 -4.58 -12.04 4.86
CA GLU A 275 -3.66 -12.81 4.02
C GLU A 275 -2.27 -12.16 3.94
N ILE A 276 -2.18 -10.87 3.58
CA ILE A 276 -0.89 -10.15 3.49
C ILE A 276 -0.11 -10.22 4.82
N TYR A 277 -0.81 -10.05 5.95
CA TYR A 277 -0.20 -10.14 7.27
C TYR A 277 0.30 -11.56 7.57
N LEU A 278 -0.50 -12.59 7.31
CA LEU A 278 -0.13 -13.99 7.54
C LEU A 278 1.04 -14.44 6.65
N ASN A 279 1.21 -13.80 5.49
CA ASN A 279 2.36 -14.00 4.62
C ASN A 279 3.63 -13.32 5.13
N GLY A 280 3.58 -12.63 6.27
CA GLY A 280 4.71 -11.91 6.87
C GLY A 280 5.08 -10.63 6.14
N GLN A 281 4.20 -10.13 5.26
CA GLN A 281 4.38 -8.86 4.58
C GLN A 281 3.81 -7.71 5.44
N TYR A 282 4.43 -6.55 5.31
CA TYR A 282 3.96 -5.32 5.94
C TYR A 282 2.69 -4.82 5.24
N VAL A 283 1.71 -4.37 6.02
CA VAL A 283 0.54 -3.66 5.50
C VAL A 283 0.80 -2.16 5.51
N PRO A 284 0.76 -1.47 4.36
CA PRO A 284 0.88 -0.02 4.30
C PRO A 284 -0.21 0.71 5.12
N ASP A 285 0.18 1.80 5.77
CA ASP A 285 -0.72 2.58 6.64
C ASP A 285 -1.92 3.13 5.85
N GLU A 286 -1.72 3.43 4.57
CA GLU A 286 -2.72 3.92 3.63
C GLU A 286 -3.96 3.03 3.58
N VAL A 287 -3.82 1.72 3.81
CA VAL A 287 -4.95 0.79 3.84
C VAL A 287 -5.82 1.03 5.08
N PHE A 288 -5.19 1.23 6.23
CA PHE A 288 -5.89 1.51 7.48
C PHE A 288 -6.48 2.92 7.50
N ILE A 289 -5.76 3.90 6.95
CA ILE A 289 -6.25 5.28 6.78
C ILE A 289 -7.49 5.27 5.88
N PHE A 290 -7.43 4.61 4.72
CA PHE A 290 -8.57 4.48 3.81
C PHE A 290 -9.80 3.85 4.48
N TRP A 291 -9.59 2.82 5.32
CA TRP A 291 -10.67 2.21 6.10
C TRP A 291 -11.35 3.20 7.05
N LEU A 292 -10.59 4.04 7.74
CA LEU A 292 -11.13 5.04 8.67
C LEU A 292 -11.86 6.18 7.93
N GLU A 293 -11.33 6.61 6.78
CA GLU A 293 -11.90 7.70 5.97
C GLU A 293 -13.24 7.34 5.32
N ARG A 294 -13.54 6.04 5.13
CA ARG A 294 -14.88 5.56 4.71
C ARG A 294 -16.00 5.96 5.68
N GLY A 295 -15.66 6.37 6.91
CA GLY A 295 -16.60 6.61 7.99
C GLY A 295 -17.47 7.85 7.85
N GLY A 296 -18.70 7.65 7.39
CA GLY A 296 -19.80 8.60 7.58
C GLY A 296 -20.27 8.65 9.05
N LYS A 297 -21.48 8.15 9.34
CA LYS A 297 -22.03 8.14 10.71
C LYS A 297 -21.43 7.06 11.62
N ASN A 298 -20.76 6.05 11.07
CA ASN A 298 -20.30 4.86 11.80
C ASN A 298 -18.81 4.89 12.20
N LYS A 299 -18.21 6.08 12.36
CA LYS A 299 -16.76 6.23 12.64
C LYS A 299 -16.26 5.40 13.83
N ASN A 300 -17.06 5.30 14.90
CA ASN A 300 -16.69 4.51 16.09
C ASN A 300 -16.60 3.00 15.82
N GLU A 301 -17.49 2.47 15.00
CA GLU A 301 -17.51 1.04 14.63
C GLU A 301 -16.28 0.70 13.77
N LEU A 302 -15.96 1.56 12.80
CA LEU A 302 -14.79 1.38 11.95
C LEU A 302 -13.50 1.41 12.76
N LEU A 303 -13.37 2.38 13.68
CA LEU A 303 -12.22 2.47 14.58
C LEU A 303 -12.11 1.22 15.46
N THR A 304 -13.21 0.78 16.06
CA THR A 304 -13.22 -0.40 16.93
C THR A 304 -12.78 -1.65 16.17
N LYS A 305 -13.32 -1.88 14.97
CA LYS A 305 -12.95 -3.03 14.12
C LYS A 305 -11.46 -3.01 13.75
N LEU A 306 -10.92 -1.84 13.44
CA LEU A 306 -9.49 -1.68 13.14
C LEU A 306 -8.61 -1.97 14.36
N LEU A 307 -9.00 -1.47 15.53
CA LEU A 307 -8.25 -1.71 16.78
C LEU A 307 -8.32 -3.17 17.21
N ASP A 308 -9.46 -3.83 17.04
CA ASP A 308 -9.60 -5.27 17.28
C ASP A 308 -8.72 -6.08 16.31
N PHE A 309 -8.57 -5.62 15.05
CA PHE A 309 -7.64 -6.22 14.10
C PHE A 309 -6.18 -6.04 14.55
N PHE A 310 -5.80 -4.84 15.00
CA PHE A 310 -4.44 -4.59 15.51
C PHE A 310 -4.14 -5.42 16.74
N GLU A 311 -5.08 -5.53 17.68
CA GLU A 311 -4.96 -6.38 18.87
C GLU A 311 -4.78 -7.85 18.48
N LYS A 312 -5.68 -8.37 17.64
CA LYS A 312 -5.68 -9.78 17.19
C LYS A 312 -4.38 -10.21 16.52
N PHE A 313 -3.80 -9.32 15.72
CA PHE A 313 -2.57 -9.60 14.98
C PHE A 313 -1.34 -8.95 15.62
N ASN A 314 -1.44 -8.43 16.84
CA ASN A 314 -0.34 -7.74 17.54
C ASN A 314 0.38 -6.72 16.63
N ILE A 315 -0.39 -5.98 15.83
CA ILE A 315 0.14 -4.98 14.90
C ILE A 315 0.48 -3.74 15.70
N MET A 316 1.73 -3.30 15.54
CA MET A 316 2.24 -2.06 16.09
C MET A 316 2.12 -0.99 15.00
N PRO A 317 1.17 -0.04 15.09
CA PRO A 317 1.02 1.01 14.09
C PRO A 317 2.28 1.89 14.03
N SER A 318 2.57 2.42 12.84
CA SER A 318 3.62 3.43 12.68
C SER A 318 3.31 4.70 13.48
N LEU A 319 4.29 5.59 13.63
CA LEU A 319 4.04 6.91 14.21
C LEU A 319 2.99 7.70 13.41
N ARG A 320 3.03 7.62 12.07
CA ARG A 320 2.08 8.29 11.17
C ARG A 320 0.67 7.75 11.40
N MET A 321 0.48 6.43 11.35
CA MET A 321 -0.82 5.81 11.62
C MET A 321 -1.34 6.09 13.03
N SER A 322 -0.44 6.17 14.01
CA SER A 322 -0.82 6.47 15.39
C SER A 322 -1.34 7.90 15.57
N LYS A 323 -0.80 8.86 14.82
CA LYS A 323 -1.34 10.24 14.75
C LYS A 323 -2.74 10.24 14.15
N VAL A 324 -2.95 9.50 13.05
CA VAL A 324 -4.28 9.36 12.42
C VAL A 324 -5.28 8.72 13.38
N LEU A 325 -4.91 7.64 14.09
CA LEU A 325 -5.78 7.01 15.09
C LEU A 325 -6.19 7.99 16.20
N LYS A 326 -5.24 8.77 16.71
CA LYS A 326 -5.50 9.79 17.73
C LYS A 326 -6.50 10.83 17.22
N GLU A 327 -6.24 11.38 16.04
CA GLU A 327 -7.12 12.39 15.43
C GLU A 327 -8.53 11.83 15.19
N HIS A 328 -8.62 10.62 14.62
CA HIS A 328 -9.91 9.99 14.36
C HIS A 328 -10.69 9.74 15.65
N PHE A 329 -10.01 9.33 16.72
CA PHE A 329 -10.59 9.12 18.04
C PHE A 329 -11.10 10.42 18.68
N GLU A 330 -10.33 11.51 18.61
CA GLU A 330 -10.71 12.84 19.11
C GLU A 330 -11.89 13.42 18.32
N ASN A 331 -11.94 13.15 17.02
CA ASN A 331 -13.03 13.56 16.13
C ASN A 331 -14.34 12.80 16.32
N LEU A 332 -14.38 11.75 17.15
CA LEU A 332 -15.65 11.08 17.53
C LEU A 332 -16.51 11.94 18.49
N GLY A 333 -16.03 13.11 18.91
CA GLY A 333 -16.73 14.04 19.79
C GLY A 333 -16.68 13.67 21.28
N GLY A 334 -17.20 14.57 22.11
CA GLY A 334 -17.14 14.50 23.58
C GLY A 334 -15.81 14.96 24.16
N LEU A 335 -15.55 14.68 25.45
CA LEU A 335 -14.29 15.00 26.14
C LEU A 335 -13.17 13.98 25.84
N ARG A 336 -13.19 13.34 24.67
CA ARG A 336 -12.22 12.33 24.28
C ARG A 336 -10.90 13.00 23.90
N LYS A 337 -9.82 12.62 24.59
CA LYS A 337 -8.45 13.08 24.30
C LYS A 337 -7.54 11.88 24.17
N GLY A 338 -6.74 11.84 23.11
CA GLY A 338 -5.65 10.88 22.96
C GLY A 338 -4.34 11.47 23.47
N THR A 339 -3.46 10.63 24.00
CA THR A 339 -2.12 11.07 24.45
C THR A 339 -1.06 10.10 23.95
N PHE A 340 0.08 10.64 23.54
CA PHE A 340 1.28 9.84 23.30
C PHE A 340 2.10 9.81 24.58
N VAL A 341 2.55 8.62 24.97
CA VAL A 341 3.40 8.46 26.15
C VAL A 341 4.71 7.82 25.71
N LYS A 342 5.82 8.48 26.06
CA LYS A 342 7.15 7.90 25.90
C LYS A 342 7.37 6.90 27.02
N ILE A 343 7.50 5.62 26.67
CA ILE A 343 7.94 4.61 27.62
C ILE A 343 9.46 4.61 27.61
N SER A 344 10.06 5.02 28.73
CA SER A 344 11.47 4.75 29.01
C SER A 344 11.62 3.26 29.21
N LYS A 345 12.51 2.63 28.43
CA LYS A 345 12.93 1.25 28.69
C LYS A 345 13.83 1.19 29.92
#